data_AF-A0A4R4X852-F1
#
_entry.id   AF-A0A4R4X852-F1
#
_cell.length_a   1.000
_cell.length_b   1.000
_cell.length_c   1.000
_cell.angle_alpha   90.00
_cell.angle_beta   90.00
_cell.angle_gamma   90.00
#
_symmetry.space_group_name_H-M   'P 1'
#
loop_
_entity.id
_entity.type
_entity.pdbx_description
1 polymer ?
#
loop_
_entity_poly.entity_id
_entity_poly.type
_entity_poly.pdbx_seq_one_letter_code
_entity_poly.pdbx_strand_id
1 'polypeptide(L)'
;MEFAKARLRSAKADEESIDREFREVQEELYRSKAHLTALLGAAFIDRVDAGAEPSDIAYRALISTDELWLLLSGTYEVTETAWLRRVAAGFMATGRNWSVDKLRRCLDEFEHAVMRSQAVTQRREALRQRISDAEGNLRRVTADLATQTVKEELRRAGNVLGESGVGPVVIPDVQGYECKPDPLAANSAFELLDLLRRYREWAGNPSYRDMAERVPGGPSYGTLANILRLNALPKKLATLEAFIRGSGGGDEDVRSWATAWRRLTTPPDSHSRRADG
;
A
#
# COMPACT_ATOMS: atom_id res chain seq x y z
N MET A 1 17.67 -1.84 18.13
CA MET A 1 17.70 -2.76 16.97
C MET A 1 17.45 -4.22 17.37
N GLU A 2 18.21 -4.80 18.30
CA GLU A 2 18.05 -6.22 18.69
C GLU A 2 16.65 -6.56 19.22
N PHE A 3 16.04 -5.69 20.02
CA PHE A 3 14.64 -5.87 20.45
C PHE A 3 13.64 -5.93 19.29
N ALA A 4 13.81 -5.08 18.26
CA ALA A 4 12.94 -5.08 17.08
C ALA A 4 13.11 -6.37 16.25
N LYS A 5 14.36 -6.86 16.10
CA LYS A 5 14.64 -8.15 15.45
C LYS A 5 14.06 -9.33 16.24
N ALA A 6 14.14 -9.31 17.58
CA ALA A 6 13.56 -10.34 18.42
C ALA A 6 12.02 -10.40 18.29
N ARG A 7 11.35 -9.24 18.28
CA ARG A 7 9.90 -9.16 18.04
C ARG A 7 9.50 -9.70 16.66
N LEU A 8 10.26 -9.38 15.61
CA LEU A 8 10.00 -9.90 14.27
C LEU A 8 10.17 -11.43 14.19
N ARG A 9 11.22 -11.97 14.82
CA ARG A 9 11.43 -13.43 14.89
C ARG A 9 10.30 -14.14 15.63
N SER A 10 9.84 -13.61 16.76
CA SER A 10 8.69 -14.16 17.49
C SER A 10 7.41 -14.13 16.65
N ALA A 11 7.14 -13.04 15.92
CA ALA A 11 5.95 -12.94 15.08
C ALA A 11 5.97 -13.93 13.90
N LYS A 12 7.14 -14.23 13.34
CA LYS A 12 7.30 -15.27 12.30
C LYS A 12 7.09 -16.69 12.85
N ALA A 13 7.53 -16.96 14.08
CA ALA A 13 7.26 -18.25 14.72
C ALA A 13 5.75 -18.45 14.98
N ASP A 14 5.04 -17.38 15.40
CA ASP A 14 3.58 -17.39 15.52
C ASP A 14 2.91 -17.68 14.16
N GLU A 15 3.50 -17.22 13.04
CA GLU A 15 2.94 -17.37 11.68
C GLU A 15 2.91 -18.83 11.24
N GLU A 16 4.02 -19.54 11.43
CA GLU A 16 4.10 -20.97 11.12
C GLU A 16 3.11 -21.80 11.95
N SER A 17 2.90 -21.42 13.22
CA SER A 17 1.92 -22.07 14.10
C SER A 17 0.49 -21.84 13.62
N ILE A 18 0.13 -20.59 13.28
CA ILE A 18 -1.21 -20.26 12.79
C ILE A 18 -1.48 -20.90 11.42
N ASP A 19 -0.49 -20.96 10.53
CA ASP A 19 -0.63 -21.61 9.22
C ASP A 19 -0.84 -23.12 9.34
N ARG A 20 -0.25 -23.77 10.36
CA ARG A 20 -0.54 -25.18 10.67
C ARG A 20 -1.98 -25.35 11.15
N GLU A 21 -2.40 -24.57 12.14
CA GLU A 21 -3.77 -24.60 12.68
C GLU A 21 -4.80 -24.31 11.57
N PHE A 22 -4.50 -23.38 10.66
CA PHE A 22 -5.36 -23.05 9.52
C PHE A 22 -5.57 -24.26 8.61
N ARG A 23 -4.50 -24.99 8.26
CA ARG A 23 -4.61 -26.21 7.44
C ARG A 23 -5.46 -27.28 8.12
N GLU A 24 -5.22 -27.53 9.39
CA GLU A 24 -5.99 -28.53 10.17
C GLU A 24 -7.49 -28.19 10.19
N VAL A 25 -7.83 -26.92 10.42
CA VAL A 25 -9.23 -26.47 10.43
C VAL A 25 -9.87 -26.47 9.04
N GLN A 26 -9.10 -26.18 7.99
CA GLN A 26 -9.59 -26.31 6.61
C GLN A 26 -9.89 -27.78 6.26
N GLU A 27 -9.00 -28.71 6.63
CA GLU A 27 -9.24 -30.14 6.43
C GLU A 27 -10.49 -30.63 7.17
N GLU A 28 -10.71 -30.17 8.41
CA GLU A 28 -11.93 -30.44 9.18
C GLU A 28 -13.18 -29.90 8.48
N LEU A 29 -13.14 -28.67 7.99
CA LEU A 29 -14.24 -28.05 7.24
C LEU A 29 -14.56 -28.84 5.96
N TYR A 30 -13.54 -29.20 5.17
CA TYR A 30 -13.73 -29.99 3.95
C TYR A 30 -14.27 -31.38 4.24
N ARG A 31 -13.81 -32.02 5.32
CA ARG A 31 -14.34 -33.33 5.77
C ARG A 31 -15.82 -33.23 6.13
N SER A 32 -16.21 -32.22 6.89
CA SER A 32 -17.62 -32.00 7.26
C SER A 32 -18.49 -31.71 6.03
N LYS A 33 -18.00 -30.92 5.07
CA LYS A 33 -18.69 -30.71 3.79
C LYS A 33 -18.90 -32.00 3.03
N ALA A 34 -17.83 -32.77 2.81
CA ALA A 34 -17.89 -34.03 2.08
C ALA A 34 -18.87 -35.01 2.74
N HIS A 35 -18.89 -35.06 4.07
CA HIS A 35 -19.83 -35.90 4.81
C HIS A 35 -21.28 -35.49 4.57
N LEU A 36 -21.61 -34.21 4.72
CA LEU A 36 -22.96 -33.68 4.47
C LEU A 36 -23.40 -33.86 3.01
N THR A 37 -22.51 -33.60 2.04
CA THR A 37 -22.79 -33.85 0.61
C THR A 37 -23.08 -35.32 0.34
N ALA A 38 -22.30 -36.24 0.93
CA ALA A 38 -22.54 -37.68 0.77
C ALA A 38 -23.88 -38.11 1.37
N LEU A 39 -24.25 -37.59 2.54
CA LEU A 39 -25.55 -37.84 3.16
C LEU A 39 -26.70 -37.31 2.30
N LEU A 40 -26.57 -36.10 1.75
CA LEU A 40 -27.56 -35.51 0.86
C LEU A 40 -27.70 -36.34 -0.42
N GLY A 41 -26.58 -36.75 -1.03
CA GLY A 41 -26.56 -37.60 -2.21
C GLY A 41 -27.24 -38.94 -2.00
N ALA A 42 -27.03 -39.59 -0.85
CA ALA A 42 -27.74 -40.81 -0.49
C ALA A 42 -29.26 -40.56 -0.45
N ALA A 43 -29.73 -39.54 0.30
CA ALA A 43 -31.16 -39.23 0.35
C ALA A 43 -31.76 -38.81 -1.00
N PHE A 44 -30.99 -38.16 -1.85
CA PHE A 44 -31.40 -37.83 -3.21
C PHE A 44 -31.64 -39.11 -4.02
N ILE A 45 -30.68 -40.05 -4.04
CA ILE A 45 -30.80 -41.33 -4.75
C ILE A 45 -32.03 -42.09 -4.27
N ASP A 46 -32.19 -42.25 -2.94
CA ASP A 46 -33.36 -42.94 -2.37
C ASP A 46 -34.69 -42.31 -2.80
N ARG A 47 -34.71 -40.99 -2.99
CA ARG A 47 -35.91 -40.25 -3.40
C ARG A 47 -36.20 -40.42 -4.89
N VAL A 48 -35.17 -40.43 -5.72
CA VAL A 48 -35.28 -40.71 -7.16
C VAL A 48 -35.71 -42.15 -7.39
N ASP A 49 -35.15 -43.11 -6.65
CA ASP A 49 -35.56 -44.53 -6.70
C ASP A 49 -37.03 -44.74 -6.31
N ALA A 50 -37.57 -43.84 -5.47
CA ALA A 50 -38.99 -43.78 -5.13
C ALA A 50 -39.87 -43.08 -6.20
N GLY A 51 -39.31 -42.73 -7.35
CA GLY A 51 -40.02 -42.14 -8.50
C GLY A 51 -40.13 -40.62 -8.49
N ALA A 52 -39.37 -39.90 -7.67
CA ALA A 52 -39.35 -38.44 -7.71
C ALA A 52 -38.44 -37.91 -8.82
N GLU A 53 -38.91 -36.91 -9.56
CA GLU A 53 -38.09 -36.23 -10.57
C GLU A 53 -37.07 -35.28 -9.90
N PRO A 54 -35.82 -35.20 -10.37
CA PRO A 54 -34.82 -34.27 -9.84
C PRO A 54 -35.26 -32.80 -9.84
N SER A 55 -36.04 -32.38 -10.84
CA SER A 55 -36.62 -31.03 -10.92
C SER A 55 -37.57 -30.72 -9.75
N ASP A 56 -38.34 -31.71 -9.30
CA ASP A 56 -39.27 -31.53 -8.18
C ASP A 56 -38.53 -31.40 -6.86
N ILE A 57 -37.44 -32.15 -6.69
CA ILE A 57 -36.55 -32.05 -5.52
C ILE A 57 -35.89 -30.66 -5.50
N ALA A 58 -35.36 -30.21 -6.64
CA ALA A 58 -34.76 -28.88 -6.77
C ALA A 58 -35.78 -27.77 -6.46
N TYR A 59 -36.98 -27.85 -7.02
CA TYR A 59 -38.07 -26.91 -6.77
C TYR A 59 -38.43 -26.83 -5.28
N ARG A 60 -38.56 -27.98 -4.61
CA ARG A 60 -38.84 -28.03 -3.15
C ARG A 60 -37.70 -27.46 -2.30
N ALA A 61 -36.46 -27.61 -2.75
CA ALA A 61 -35.30 -27.01 -2.11
C ALA A 61 -35.14 -25.51 -2.41
N LEU A 62 -36.01 -24.95 -3.28
CA LEU A 62 -35.94 -23.56 -3.77
C LEU A 62 -34.61 -23.26 -4.48
N ILE A 63 -34.11 -24.23 -5.26
CA ILE A 63 -32.86 -24.14 -6.01
C ILE A 63 -33.10 -24.56 -7.47
N SER A 64 -32.24 -24.14 -8.39
CA SER A 64 -32.29 -24.65 -9.76
C SER A 64 -31.82 -26.11 -9.83
N THR A 65 -32.23 -26.84 -10.86
CA THR A 65 -31.73 -28.21 -11.09
C THR A 65 -30.21 -28.24 -11.28
N ASP A 66 -29.63 -27.22 -11.90
CA ASP A 66 -28.18 -27.09 -12.04
C ASP A 66 -27.49 -26.86 -10.68
N GLU A 67 -28.05 -26.00 -9.83
CA GLU A 67 -27.55 -25.80 -8.46
C GLU A 67 -27.62 -27.09 -7.65
N LEU A 68 -28.67 -27.90 -7.83
CA LEU A 68 -28.78 -29.22 -7.20
C LEU A 68 -27.64 -30.15 -7.63
N TRP A 69 -27.34 -30.21 -8.93
CA TRP A 69 -26.23 -31.04 -9.43
C TRP A 69 -24.86 -30.56 -8.96
N LEU A 70 -24.64 -29.25 -8.90
CA LEU A 70 -23.41 -28.67 -8.32
C LEU A 70 -23.29 -29.02 -6.82
N LEU A 71 -24.40 -28.97 -6.08
CA LEU A 71 -24.42 -29.29 -4.66
C LEU A 71 -24.08 -30.76 -4.41
N LEU A 72 -24.65 -31.66 -5.21
CA LEU A 72 -24.44 -33.11 -5.13
C LEU A 72 -23.05 -33.56 -5.56
N SER A 73 -22.46 -32.86 -6.54
CA SER A 73 -21.07 -33.12 -6.99
C SER A 73 -20.02 -32.60 -6.03
N GLY A 74 -20.39 -31.74 -5.07
CA GLY A 74 -19.46 -31.10 -4.13
C GLY A 74 -18.65 -29.96 -4.75
N THR A 75 -18.91 -29.57 -6.00
CA THR A 75 -18.22 -28.46 -6.68
C THR A 75 -18.99 -27.14 -6.58
N TYR A 76 -19.94 -27.03 -5.65
CA TYR A 76 -20.74 -25.84 -5.47
C TYR A 76 -19.98 -24.74 -4.70
N GLU A 77 -19.44 -23.78 -5.46
CA GLU A 77 -18.67 -22.65 -4.93
C GLU A 77 -19.58 -21.51 -4.48
N VAL A 78 -20.03 -21.56 -3.23
CA VAL A 78 -20.72 -20.44 -2.56
C VAL A 78 -20.15 -20.23 -1.17
N THR A 79 -20.57 -19.15 -0.50
CA THR A 79 -20.19 -18.92 0.90
C THR A 79 -20.67 -20.07 1.79
N GLU A 80 -19.94 -20.33 2.89
CA GLU A 80 -20.27 -21.44 3.80
C GLU A 80 -21.71 -21.39 4.33
N THR A 81 -22.19 -20.18 4.61
CA THR A 81 -23.56 -19.96 5.09
C THR A 81 -24.61 -20.17 4.01
N ALA A 82 -24.31 -19.84 2.75
CA ALA A 82 -25.20 -20.12 1.63
C ALA A 82 -25.21 -21.63 1.32
N TRP A 83 -24.04 -22.27 1.32
CA TRP A 83 -23.89 -23.71 1.12
C TRP A 83 -24.71 -24.48 2.15
N LEU A 84 -24.56 -24.15 3.44
CA LEU A 84 -25.29 -24.80 4.53
C LEU A 84 -26.81 -24.68 4.38
N ARG A 85 -27.31 -23.50 4.01
CA ARG A 85 -28.75 -23.28 3.77
C ARG A 85 -29.26 -24.15 2.63
N ARG A 86 -28.50 -24.27 1.52
CA ARG A 86 -28.90 -25.11 0.38
C ARG A 86 -28.87 -26.60 0.73
N VAL A 87 -27.87 -27.05 1.50
CA VAL A 87 -27.81 -28.44 2.01
C VAL A 87 -29.02 -28.74 2.90
N ALA A 88 -29.34 -27.86 3.86
CA ALA A 88 -30.50 -28.02 4.73
C ALA A 88 -31.82 -28.06 3.94
N ALA A 89 -31.98 -27.18 2.95
CA ALA A 89 -33.14 -27.18 2.06
C ALA A 89 -33.23 -28.47 1.22
N GLY A 90 -32.10 -28.97 0.72
CA GLY A 90 -32.02 -30.26 0.04
C GLY A 90 -32.49 -31.42 0.92
N PHE A 91 -32.02 -31.49 2.17
CA PHE A 91 -32.48 -32.50 3.12
C PHE A 91 -33.99 -32.43 3.34
N MET A 92 -34.55 -31.24 3.54
CA MET A 92 -36.01 -31.07 3.67
C MET A 92 -36.77 -31.51 2.41
N ALA A 93 -36.24 -31.19 1.22
CA ALA A 93 -36.85 -31.53 -0.06
C ALA A 93 -36.89 -33.05 -0.34
N THR A 94 -35.89 -33.80 0.11
CA THR A 94 -35.85 -35.27 -0.06
C THR A 94 -36.88 -36.01 0.79
N GLY A 95 -37.45 -35.37 1.82
CA GLY A 95 -38.60 -35.90 2.58
C GLY A 95 -38.33 -37.19 3.34
N ARG A 96 -37.07 -37.58 3.55
CA ARG A 96 -36.71 -38.78 4.33
C ARG A 96 -36.89 -38.52 5.83
N ASN A 97 -37.29 -39.55 6.58
CA ASN A 97 -37.20 -39.58 8.04
C ASN A 97 -35.73 -39.69 8.46
N TRP A 98 -34.93 -38.66 8.18
CA TRP A 98 -33.67 -38.49 8.85
C TRP A 98 -33.94 -38.44 10.35
N SER A 99 -33.16 -39.19 11.14
CA SER A 99 -33.09 -38.91 12.56
C SER A 99 -32.69 -37.45 12.69
N VAL A 100 -33.63 -36.62 13.15
CA VAL A 100 -33.44 -35.17 13.35
C VAL A 100 -32.17 -34.94 14.17
N ASP A 101 -31.89 -35.83 15.12
CA ASP A 101 -30.68 -35.81 15.95
C ASP A 101 -29.39 -36.04 15.14
N LYS A 102 -29.40 -36.95 14.17
CA LYS A 102 -28.22 -37.21 13.31
C LYS A 102 -27.94 -36.02 12.39
N LEU A 103 -28.97 -35.47 11.75
CA LEU A 103 -28.81 -34.29 10.89
C LEU A 103 -28.34 -33.09 11.71
N ARG A 104 -28.97 -32.85 12.87
CA ARG A 104 -28.58 -31.79 13.79
C ARG A 104 -27.11 -31.92 14.20
N ARG A 105 -26.66 -33.11 14.59
CA ARG A 105 -25.26 -33.35 14.94
C ARG A 105 -24.30 -32.99 13.81
N CYS A 106 -24.57 -33.41 12.57
CA CYS A 106 -23.71 -33.09 11.43
C CYS A 106 -23.71 -31.58 11.10
N LEU A 107 -24.85 -30.90 11.27
CA LEU A 107 -24.93 -29.44 11.10
C LEU A 107 -24.16 -28.71 12.20
N ASP A 108 -24.27 -29.15 13.46
CA ASP A 108 -23.54 -28.58 14.60
C ASP A 108 -22.01 -28.77 14.42
N GLU A 109 -21.57 -29.94 13.96
CA GLU A 109 -20.16 -30.21 13.62
C GLU A 109 -19.64 -29.30 12.51
N PHE A 110 -20.44 -29.09 11.45
CA PHE A 110 -20.09 -28.18 10.38
C PHE A 110 -20.06 -26.71 10.84
N GLU A 111 -21.05 -26.26 11.59
CA GLU A 111 -21.09 -24.91 12.14
C GLU A 111 -19.88 -24.65 13.05
N HIS A 112 -19.51 -25.62 13.89
CA HIS A 112 -18.31 -25.54 14.71
C HIS A 112 -17.03 -25.40 13.86
N ALA A 113 -16.90 -26.20 12.80
CA ALA A 113 -15.76 -26.12 11.87
C ALA A 113 -15.70 -24.75 11.16
N VAL A 114 -16.84 -24.20 10.73
CA VAL A 114 -16.92 -22.86 10.13
C VAL A 114 -16.49 -21.78 11.14
N MET A 115 -16.98 -21.83 12.37
CA MET A 115 -16.62 -20.87 13.41
C MET A 115 -15.12 -20.93 13.75
N ARG A 116 -14.55 -22.13 13.84
CA ARG A 116 -13.10 -22.31 14.02
C ARG A 116 -12.31 -21.76 12.84
N SER A 117 -12.75 -22.01 11.61
CA SER A 117 -12.11 -21.50 10.39
C SER A 117 -12.07 -19.98 10.35
N GLN A 118 -13.19 -19.33 10.71
CA GLN A 118 -13.28 -17.88 10.83
C GLN A 118 -12.34 -17.34 11.92
N ALA A 119 -12.32 -17.98 13.10
CA ALA A 119 -11.46 -17.56 14.21
C ALA A 119 -9.96 -17.68 13.88
N VAL A 120 -9.53 -18.74 13.18
CA VAL A 120 -8.14 -18.85 12.71
C VAL A 120 -7.84 -17.81 11.64
N THR A 121 -8.75 -17.59 10.69
CA THR A 121 -8.60 -16.57 9.64
C THR A 121 -8.41 -15.18 10.23
N GLN A 122 -9.22 -14.81 11.23
CA GLN A 122 -9.09 -13.54 11.94
C GLN A 122 -7.76 -13.43 12.68
N ARG A 123 -7.33 -14.49 13.39
CA ARG A 123 -6.04 -14.52 14.08
C ARG A 123 -4.86 -14.37 13.11
N ARG A 124 -4.93 -15.02 11.95
CA ARG A 124 -3.93 -14.93 10.89
C ARG A 124 -3.81 -13.50 10.36
N GLU A 125 -4.94 -12.84 10.11
CA GLU A 125 -4.94 -11.46 9.64
C GLU A 125 -4.39 -10.50 10.69
N ALA A 126 -4.77 -10.68 11.96
CA ALA A 126 -4.21 -9.90 13.06
C ALA A 126 -2.68 -10.10 13.19
N LEU A 127 -2.17 -11.31 12.95
CA LEU A 127 -0.74 -11.57 12.96
C LEU A 127 -0.01 -10.91 11.77
N ARG A 128 -0.58 -10.95 10.57
CA ARG A 128 -0.03 -10.25 9.40
C ARG A 128 0.10 -8.76 9.66
N GLN A 129 -0.92 -8.15 10.26
CA GLN A 129 -0.84 -6.75 10.66
C GLN A 129 0.30 -6.50 11.67
N ARG A 130 0.43 -7.36 12.70
CA ARG A 130 1.54 -7.28 13.67
C ARG A 130 2.92 -7.39 13.01
N ILE A 131 3.08 -8.29 12.04
CA ILE A 131 4.34 -8.46 11.29
C ILE A 131 4.63 -7.19 10.49
N SER A 132 3.66 -6.69 9.72
CA SER A 132 3.78 -5.44 8.97
C SER A 132 4.18 -4.26 9.86
N ASP A 133 3.56 -4.12 11.02
CA ASP A 133 3.89 -3.06 11.99
C ASP A 133 5.31 -3.24 12.56
N ALA A 134 5.72 -4.47 12.86
CA ALA A 134 7.07 -4.77 13.35
C ALA A 134 8.14 -4.45 12.29
N GLU A 135 7.88 -4.77 11.02
CA GLU A 135 8.76 -4.41 9.90
C GLU A 135 8.86 -2.90 9.70
N GLY A 136 7.72 -2.20 9.75
CA GLY A 136 7.69 -0.74 9.69
C GLY A 136 8.52 -0.09 10.80
N ASN A 137 8.40 -0.60 12.03
CA ASN A 137 9.20 -0.14 13.16
C ASN A 137 10.70 -0.43 12.99
N LEU A 138 11.07 -1.62 12.48
CA LEU A 138 12.46 -1.96 12.22
C LEU A 138 13.06 -1.03 11.14
N ARG A 139 12.32 -0.73 10.08
CA ARG A 139 12.73 0.23 9.03
C ARG A 139 13.00 1.61 9.60
N ARG A 140 12.11 2.14 10.45
CA ARG A 140 12.28 3.44 11.12
C ARG A 140 13.53 3.47 12.00
N VAL A 141 13.70 2.48 12.88
CA VAL A 141 14.88 2.39 13.77
C VAL A 141 16.19 2.30 12.97
N THR A 142 16.17 1.59 11.83
CA THR A 142 17.35 1.47 10.97
C THR A 142 17.67 2.81 10.28
N ALA A 143 16.66 3.52 9.78
CA ALA A 143 16.82 4.85 9.19
C ALA A 143 17.31 5.90 10.21
N ASP A 144 16.80 5.87 11.44
CA ASP A 144 17.23 6.74 12.52
C ASP A 144 18.70 6.48 12.89
N LEU A 145 19.11 5.20 12.98
CA LEU A 145 20.49 4.84 13.28
C LEU A 145 21.45 5.25 12.15
N ALA A 146 21.04 5.10 10.89
CA ALA A 146 21.81 5.59 9.74
C ALA A 146 21.97 7.11 9.80
N THR A 147 20.88 7.85 10.08
CA THR A 147 20.91 9.31 10.21
C THR A 147 21.81 9.76 11.37
N GLN A 148 21.77 9.07 12.50
CA GLN A 148 22.65 9.34 13.65
C GLN A 148 24.12 9.08 13.30
N THR A 149 24.41 7.99 12.59
CA THR A 149 25.79 7.63 12.19
C THR A 149 26.37 8.72 11.28
N VAL A 150 25.63 9.13 10.24
CA VAL A 150 26.03 10.22 9.34
C VAL A 150 26.23 11.53 10.12
N LYS A 151 25.34 11.85 11.07
CA LYS A 151 25.46 13.05 11.90
C LYS A 151 26.71 13.03 12.78
N GLU A 152 27.06 11.89 13.37
CA GLU A 152 28.28 11.76 14.19
C GLU A 152 29.55 11.79 13.35
N GLU A 153 29.56 11.23 12.14
CA GLU A 153 30.66 11.36 11.19
C GLU A 153 30.88 12.82 10.77
N LEU A 154 29.80 13.55 10.45
CA LEU A 154 29.85 14.98 10.16
C LEU A 154 30.38 15.80 11.34
N ARG A 155 29.98 15.47 12.58
CA ARG A 155 30.52 16.12 13.79
C ARG A 155 32.01 15.86 13.96
N ARG A 156 32.47 14.63 13.71
CA ARG A 156 33.90 14.27 13.77
C ARG A 156 34.70 15.01 12.69
N ALA A 157 34.19 15.09 11.47
CA ALA A 157 34.83 15.82 10.37
C ALA A 157 34.87 17.34 10.64
N GLY A 158 33.78 17.91 11.17
CA GLY A 158 33.68 19.33 11.51
C GLY A 158 34.63 19.77 12.63
N ASN A 159 34.94 18.89 13.59
CA ASN A 159 35.94 19.18 14.63
C ASN A 159 37.40 19.17 14.12
N VAL A 160 37.68 18.60 12.94
CA VAL A 160 39.02 18.56 12.34
C VAL A 160 39.24 19.75 11.39
N LEU A 161 38.18 20.43 10.95
CA LEU A 161 38.22 21.55 10.01
C LEU A 161 37.71 22.85 10.64
N GLY A 162 38.19 23.15 11.85
CA GLY A 162 38.12 24.51 12.38
C GLY A 162 38.95 25.44 11.50
N GLU A 163 38.31 26.50 11.00
CA GLU A 163 38.87 27.56 10.15
C GLU A 163 39.05 27.24 8.66
N SER A 164 37.95 27.34 7.90
CA SER A 164 37.92 28.14 6.65
C SER A 164 36.48 28.27 6.15
N GLY A 165 35.98 29.51 6.11
CA GLY A 165 34.65 29.87 5.60
C GLY A 165 34.53 29.75 4.08
N VAL A 166 34.72 28.54 3.54
CA VAL A 166 34.39 28.22 2.15
C VAL A 166 33.09 27.43 2.19
N GLY A 167 32.00 28.05 1.73
CA GLY A 167 30.73 27.36 1.58
C GLY A 167 30.90 26.08 0.77
N PRO A 168 30.13 25.02 1.04
CA PRO A 168 30.27 23.74 0.36
C PRO A 168 30.16 23.92 -1.15
N VAL A 169 31.26 23.64 -1.84
CA VAL A 169 31.37 23.72 -3.29
C VAL A 169 30.52 22.59 -3.88
N VAL A 170 29.56 22.94 -4.73
CA VAL A 170 28.81 21.95 -5.53
C VAL A 170 29.81 21.20 -6.40
N ILE A 171 29.90 19.88 -6.22
CA ILE A 171 30.80 19.04 -7.01
C ILE A 171 30.18 18.88 -8.40
N PRO A 172 30.85 19.31 -9.48
CA PRO A 172 30.30 19.17 -10.83
C PRO A 172 30.22 17.70 -11.23
N ASP A 173 29.24 17.37 -12.07
CA ASP A 173 29.11 16.04 -12.65
C ASP A 173 30.31 15.71 -13.57
N VAL A 174 30.57 14.42 -13.77
CA VAL A 174 31.58 13.95 -14.74
C VAL A 174 31.11 14.26 -16.16
N GLN A 175 32.02 14.73 -17.02
CA GLN A 175 31.72 15.03 -18.42
C GLN A 175 31.02 13.84 -19.12
N GLY A 176 29.85 14.10 -19.73
CA GLY A 176 29.02 13.09 -20.38
C GLY A 176 27.92 12.48 -19.51
N TYR A 177 27.85 12.82 -18.21
CA TYR A 177 26.78 12.43 -17.29
C TYR A 177 26.12 13.68 -16.69
N GLU A 178 25.33 14.40 -17.48
CA GLU A 178 24.64 15.62 -17.03
C GLU A 178 23.38 15.25 -16.21
N CYS A 179 23.57 15.01 -14.91
CA CYS A 179 22.47 14.69 -13.98
C CYS A 179 21.77 15.95 -13.45
N LYS A 180 22.35 17.13 -13.69
CA LYS A 180 21.80 18.43 -13.33
C LYS A 180 20.47 18.71 -14.05
N PRO A 181 19.37 18.98 -13.33
CA PRO A 181 18.09 19.28 -13.96
C PRO A 181 18.11 20.57 -14.79
N ASP A 182 17.59 20.51 -16.01
CA ASP A 182 17.41 21.68 -16.90
C ASP A 182 16.04 22.34 -16.68
N PRO A 183 15.95 23.55 -16.09
CA PRO A 183 14.68 24.24 -15.87
C PRO A 183 13.98 24.67 -17.16
N LEU A 184 14.70 24.79 -18.29
CA LEU A 184 14.11 25.23 -19.56
C LEU A 184 13.25 24.16 -20.23
N ALA A 185 13.37 22.90 -19.79
CA ALA A 185 12.56 21.78 -20.23
C ALA A 185 11.13 21.79 -19.64
N ALA A 186 10.85 22.59 -18.61
CA ALA A 186 9.52 22.68 -18.01
C ALA A 186 8.52 23.41 -18.90
N ASN A 187 7.35 22.81 -19.09
CA ASN A 187 6.21 23.38 -19.83
C ASN A 187 5.09 23.86 -18.91
N SER A 188 5.19 23.59 -17.60
CA SER A 188 4.20 24.01 -16.61
C SER A 188 4.85 24.43 -15.29
N ALA A 189 4.10 25.21 -14.50
CA ALA A 189 4.50 25.60 -13.15
C ALA A 189 4.77 24.38 -12.24
N PHE A 190 3.99 23.32 -12.41
CA PHE A 190 4.16 22.08 -11.66
C PHE A 190 5.46 21.37 -12.04
N GLU A 191 5.76 21.24 -13.33
CA GLU A 191 7.01 20.65 -13.83
C GLU A 191 8.23 21.45 -13.35
N LEU A 192 8.16 22.78 -13.39
CA LEU A 192 9.28 23.62 -12.91
C LEU A 192 9.54 23.41 -11.41
N LEU A 193 8.48 23.24 -10.60
CA LEU A 193 8.64 22.92 -9.18
C LEU A 193 9.17 21.51 -8.94
N ASP A 194 8.81 20.53 -9.77
CA ASP A 194 9.37 19.18 -9.69
C ASP A 194 10.87 19.18 -10.01
N LEU A 195 11.28 19.88 -11.07
CA LEU A 195 12.69 20.09 -11.39
C LEU A 195 13.40 20.83 -10.25
N LEU A 196 12.74 21.76 -9.55
CA LEU A 196 13.33 22.49 -8.42
C LEU A 196 13.60 21.55 -7.23
N ARG A 197 12.75 20.53 -7.00
CA ARG A 197 13.00 19.47 -6.01
C ARG A 197 14.21 18.63 -6.41
N ARG A 198 14.25 18.17 -7.66
CA ARG A 198 15.36 17.38 -8.20
C ARG A 198 16.67 18.16 -8.18
N TYR A 199 16.61 19.48 -8.40
CA TYR A 199 17.79 20.34 -8.35
C TYR A 199 18.35 20.44 -6.93
N ARG A 200 17.48 20.59 -5.93
CA ARG A 200 17.89 20.54 -4.52
C ARG A 200 18.48 19.18 -4.16
N GLU A 201 17.90 18.08 -4.63
CA GLU A 201 18.41 16.72 -4.42
C GLU A 201 19.78 16.52 -5.07
N TRP A 202 19.94 16.92 -6.34
CA TRP A 202 21.21 16.91 -7.08
C TRP A 202 22.29 17.73 -6.36
N ALA A 203 21.93 18.89 -5.81
CA ALA A 203 22.83 19.73 -5.03
C ALA A 203 23.19 19.19 -3.61
N GLY A 204 22.92 17.91 -3.34
CA GLY A 204 23.22 17.26 -2.06
C GLY A 204 22.13 17.44 -0.99
N ASN A 205 20.91 17.81 -1.40
CA ASN A 205 19.73 17.96 -0.54
C ASN A 205 19.94 18.86 0.70
N PRO A 206 20.49 20.09 0.55
CA PRO A 206 20.79 20.97 1.68
C PRO A 206 19.53 21.28 2.49
N SER A 207 19.66 21.40 3.82
CA SER A 207 18.51 21.75 4.65
C SER A 207 18.07 23.19 4.35
N TYR A 208 16.77 23.49 4.53
CA TYR A 208 16.28 24.86 4.30
C TYR A 208 16.92 25.91 5.23
N ARG A 209 17.48 25.47 6.38
CA ARG A 209 18.24 26.35 7.27
C ARG A 209 19.60 26.69 6.66
N ASP A 210 20.35 25.68 6.21
CA ASP A 210 21.64 25.89 5.54
C ASP A 210 21.48 26.76 4.29
N MET A 211 20.41 26.55 3.52
CA MET A 211 20.10 27.37 2.35
C MET A 211 19.86 28.84 2.72
N ALA A 212 19.15 29.12 3.82
CA ALA A 212 18.90 30.48 4.28
C ALA A 212 20.18 31.14 4.83
N GLU A 213 21.03 30.39 5.53
CA GLU A 213 22.32 30.89 6.04
C GLU A 213 23.29 31.25 4.91
N ARG A 214 23.26 30.52 3.79
CA ARG A 214 24.08 30.79 2.60
C ARG A 214 23.67 32.05 1.83
N VAL A 215 22.47 32.59 2.08
CA VAL A 215 21.96 33.79 1.39
C VAL A 215 21.60 34.87 2.41
N PRO A 216 22.58 35.59 2.97
CA PRO A 216 22.33 36.69 3.90
C PRO A 216 21.37 37.72 3.32
N GLY A 217 20.34 38.10 4.08
CA GLY A 217 19.29 39.03 3.62
C GLY A 217 18.22 38.39 2.72
N GLY A 218 18.30 37.07 2.48
CA GLY A 218 17.29 36.30 1.75
C GLY A 218 16.03 35.95 2.57
N PRO A 219 15.10 35.20 1.98
CA PRO A 219 13.91 34.69 2.66
C PRO A 219 14.25 33.75 3.82
N SER A 220 13.36 33.70 4.83
CA SER A 220 13.51 32.75 5.95
C SER A 220 13.44 31.29 5.48
N TYR A 221 14.03 30.37 6.25
CA TYR A 221 13.96 28.93 5.98
C TYR A 221 12.52 28.42 5.78
N GLY A 222 11.56 28.95 6.53
CA GLY A 222 10.14 28.60 6.40
C GLY A 222 9.54 29.05 5.06
N THR A 223 10.01 30.17 4.53
CA THR A 223 9.63 30.65 3.20
C THR A 223 10.18 29.73 2.11
N LEU A 224 11.44 29.33 2.21
CA LEU A 224 12.07 28.40 1.27
C LEU A 224 11.37 27.03 1.28
N ALA A 225 11.05 26.50 2.46
CA ALA A 225 10.30 25.25 2.60
C ALA A 225 8.90 25.32 1.98
N ASN A 226 8.24 26.47 2.09
CA ASN A 226 6.89 26.68 1.55
C ASN A 226 6.85 26.68 0.01
N ILE A 227 7.94 27.06 -0.68
CA ILE A 227 8.00 27.05 -2.15
C ILE A 227 7.65 25.65 -2.69
N LEU A 228 8.25 24.61 -2.12
CA LEU A 228 8.03 23.23 -2.56
C LEU A 228 6.76 22.60 -1.98
N ARG A 229 6.23 23.13 -0.87
CA ARG A 229 5.03 22.61 -0.20
C ARG A 229 3.73 23.13 -0.82
N LEU A 230 3.69 24.40 -1.22
CA LEU A 230 2.46 25.05 -1.69
C LEU A 230 2.11 24.70 -3.15
N ASN A 231 2.97 23.96 -3.85
CA ASN A 231 2.78 23.58 -5.26
C ASN A 231 2.46 24.78 -6.18
N ALA A 232 2.95 25.96 -5.84
CA ALA A 232 2.75 27.20 -6.60
C ALA A 232 4.10 27.92 -6.75
N LEU A 233 4.33 28.49 -7.94
CA LEU A 233 5.55 29.26 -8.19
C LEU A 233 5.64 30.46 -7.24
N PRO A 234 6.85 30.80 -6.75
CA PRO A 234 7.03 31.97 -5.93
C PRO A 234 6.62 33.22 -6.71
N LYS A 235 5.85 34.11 -6.08
CA LYS A 235 5.38 35.37 -6.69
C LYS A 235 6.52 36.35 -6.99
N LYS A 236 7.64 36.23 -6.27
CA LYS A 236 8.80 37.13 -6.37
C LYS A 236 10.00 36.34 -6.91
N LEU A 237 10.63 36.86 -7.96
CA LEU A 237 11.83 36.26 -8.55
C LEU A 237 12.98 36.13 -7.54
N ALA A 238 13.15 37.11 -6.65
CA ALA A 238 14.17 37.09 -5.59
C ALA A 238 14.05 35.86 -4.66
N THR A 239 12.83 35.33 -4.47
CA THR A 239 12.62 34.13 -3.66
C THR A 239 13.09 32.87 -4.38
N LEU A 240 12.92 32.80 -5.71
CA LEU A 240 13.47 31.72 -6.53
C LEU A 240 15.00 31.80 -6.58
N GLU A 241 15.54 32.99 -6.80
CA GLU A 241 17.00 33.23 -6.80
C GLU A 241 17.64 32.77 -5.49
N ALA A 242 17.07 33.18 -4.34
CA ALA A 242 17.58 32.76 -3.04
C ALA A 242 17.51 31.23 -2.85
N PHE A 243 16.52 30.56 -3.42
CA PHE A 243 16.45 29.09 -3.39
C PHE A 243 17.59 28.45 -4.20
N ILE A 244 17.86 28.95 -5.42
CA ILE A 244 18.94 28.44 -6.27
C ILE A 244 20.31 28.72 -5.64
N ARG A 245 20.56 29.94 -5.18
CA ARG A 245 21.78 30.34 -4.47
C ARG A 245 21.98 29.55 -3.18
N GLY A 246 20.92 29.40 -2.37
CA GLY A 246 20.97 28.62 -1.14
C GLY A 246 21.26 27.14 -1.40
N SER A 247 20.82 26.61 -2.55
CA SER A 247 21.17 25.27 -3.01
C SER A 247 22.63 25.16 -3.50
N GLY A 248 23.37 26.26 -3.60
CA GLY A 248 24.74 26.28 -4.12
C GLY A 248 24.85 26.59 -5.61
N GLY A 249 23.76 27.00 -6.27
CA GLY A 249 23.75 27.37 -7.69
C GLY A 249 24.50 28.67 -7.97
N GLY A 250 25.17 28.71 -9.12
CA GLY A 250 25.90 29.87 -9.62
C GLY A 250 25.03 30.84 -10.41
N ASP A 251 25.67 31.86 -11.01
CA ASP A 251 24.98 32.88 -11.81
C ASP A 251 24.28 32.29 -13.05
N GLU A 252 24.87 31.26 -13.64
CA GLU A 252 24.29 30.55 -14.79
C GLU A 252 23.01 29.80 -14.42
N ASP A 253 22.99 29.16 -13.25
CA ASP A 253 21.79 28.52 -12.72
C ASP A 253 20.69 29.54 -12.50
N VAL A 254 21.01 30.63 -11.80
CA VAL A 254 20.05 31.70 -11.54
C VAL A 254 19.48 32.24 -12.85
N ARG A 255 20.30 32.44 -13.89
CA ARG A 255 19.83 32.88 -15.21
C ARG A 255 18.86 31.88 -15.86
N SER A 256 19.20 30.59 -15.85
CA SER A 256 18.39 29.53 -16.46
C SER A 256 17.04 29.39 -15.76
N TRP A 257 17.05 29.33 -14.42
CA TRP A 257 15.86 29.26 -13.59
C TRP A 257 14.99 30.50 -13.69
N ALA A 258 15.58 31.70 -13.70
CA ALA A 258 14.85 32.94 -13.89
C ALA A 258 14.16 33.00 -15.27
N THR A 259 14.80 32.47 -16.30
CA THR A 259 14.26 32.43 -17.66
C THR A 259 13.05 31.50 -17.74
N ALA A 260 13.16 30.29 -17.20
CA ALA A 260 12.04 29.35 -17.12
C ALA A 260 10.86 29.93 -16.31
N TRP A 261 11.14 30.58 -15.17
CA TRP A 261 10.10 31.22 -14.36
C TRP A 261 9.36 32.31 -15.13
N ARG A 262 10.08 33.23 -15.81
CA ARG A 262 9.46 34.29 -16.63
C ARG A 262 8.58 33.71 -17.73
N ARG A 263 9.03 32.67 -18.43
CA ARG A 263 8.23 32.00 -19.48
C ARG A 263 6.88 31.49 -18.96
N LEU A 264 6.83 31.03 -17.71
CA LEU A 264 5.62 30.43 -17.12
C LEU A 264 4.75 31.42 -16.34
N THR A 265 5.29 32.56 -15.90
CA THR A 265 4.54 33.58 -15.14
C THR A 265 4.11 34.77 -15.98
N THR A 266 4.78 35.03 -17.12
CA THR A 266 4.35 36.08 -18.03
C THR A 266 3.11 35.61 -18.79
N PRO A 267 1.96 36.29 -18.67
CA PRO A 267 0.79 35.95 -19.47
C PRO A 267 1.12 36.11 -20.96
N PRO A 268 0.62 35.24 -21.86
CA PRO A 268 0.82 35.39 -23.28
C PRO A 268 0.30 36.77 -23.72
N ASP A 269 1.15 37.51 -24.44
CA ASP A 269 0.90 38.92 -24.79
C ASP A 269 -0.52 39.14 -25.33
N SER A 270 -1.27 39.99 -24.63
CA SER A 270 -2.56 40.55 -25.04
C SER A 270 -2.44 41.55 -26.21
N HIS A 271 -1.33 41.52 -26.96
CA HIS A 271 -1.02 42.47 -28.04
C HIS A 271 -1.55 42.04 -29.42
N SER A 272 -2.30 40.93 -29.52
CA SER A 272 -3.01 40.53 -30.76
C SER A 272 -4.49 40.95 -30.80
N ARG A 273 -4.93 41.95 -30.02
CA ARG A 273 -6.34 42.43 -30.01
C ARG A 273 -6.53 43.90 -30.41
N ARG A 274 -5.60 44.47 -31.16
CA ARG A 274 -5.75 45.80 -31.82
C ARG A 274 -5.25 45.77 -33.26
N ALA A 275 -5.84 44.92 -34.08
CA ALA A 275 -5.78 45.00 -35.53
C ALA A 275 -7.02 44.28 -36.07
N ASP A 276 -8.19 44.85 -35.79
CA ASP A 276 -9.45 44.66 -36.51
C ASP A 276 -10.42 45.69 -35.95
N GLY A 277 -10.33 46.89 -36.52
CA GLY A 277 -11.25 48.01 -36.38
C GLY A 277 -11.34 48.70 -37.73
#